data_AF-A0A818WIE0-F1
#
_entry.id   AF-A0A818WIE0-F1
#
_cell.length_a   1.000
_cell.length_b   1.000
_cell.length_c   1.000
_cell.angle_alpha   90.00
_cell.angle_beta   90.00
_cell.angle_gamma   90.00
#
_symmetry.space_group_name_H-M   'P 1'
#
loop_
_entity.id
_entity.type
_entity.pdbx_description
1 polymer ?
#
loop_
_entity_poly.entity_id
_entity_poly.type
_entity_poly.pdbx_seq_one_letter_code
_entity_poly.pdbx_strand_id
1 'polypeptide(L)'
;MNDITDDPLDFASTLDDRFIKTGQDEGHHYGYQRGFRQGFCRGLDYALENHREIAIIAAYCAQLLGQLNSTNDSNPRQRRLLNGITESCREFRTLLPDAPRYAELLASIRARHQHLTGAGNNTIEASNLNF
;
A
#
# COMPACT_ATOMS: atom_id res chain seq x y z
N MET A 1 -5.01 24.23 66.57
CA MET A 1 -3.81 24.39 65.73
C MET A 1 -3.37 22.99 65.36
N ASN A 2 -3.79 22.50 64.20
CA ASN A 2 -3.31 21.22 63.69
C ASN A 2 -2.03 21.53 62.93
N ASP A 3 -0.91 21.24 63.58
CA ASP A 3 0.42 21.28 62.99
C ASP A 3 0.54 20.06 62.07
N ILE A 4 0.07 20.21 60.84
CA ILE A 4 0.39 19.27 59.76
C ILE A 4 1.76 19.70 59.24
N THR A 5 2.79 19.43 60.03
CA THR A 5 4.12 19.27 59.47
C THR A 5 4.11 17.93 58.78
N ASP A 6 3.84 17.92 57.47
CA ASP A 6 4.10 16.77 56.62
C ASP A 6 5.52 16.30 56.92
N ASP A 7 5.68 15.06 57.36
CA ASP A 7 6.99 14.47 57.63
C ASP A 7 7.83 14.60 56.36
N PRO A 8 8.98 15.30 56.39
CA PRO A 8 9.84 15.48 55.22
C PRO A 8 10.21 14.16 54.53
N LEU A 9 10.23 13.04 55.27
CA LEU A 9 10.44 11.70 54.74
C LEU A 9 9.23 11.15 53.96
N ASP A 10 8.00 11.43 54.40
CA ASP A 10 6.78 11.05 53.67
C ASP A 10 6.58 11.93 52.42
N PHE A 11 6.97 13.21 52.47
CA PHE A 11 6.98 14.06 51.28
C PHE A 11 8.04 13.61 50.25
N ALA A 12 9.21 13.17 50.71
CA ALA A 12 10.27 12.66 49.83
C ALA A 12 9.89 11.32 49.18
N SER A 13 9.26 10.40 49.92
CA SER A 13 8.81 9.11 49.36
C SER A 13 7.69 9.29 48.33
N THR A 14 6.76 10.22 48.58
CA THR A 14 5.68 10.55 47.63
C THR A 14 6.16 11.29 46.39
N LEU A 15 7.29 11.99 46.44
CA LEU A 15 7.95 12.55 45.25
C LEU A 15 8.53 11.44 44.38
N ASP A 16 9.20 10.44 44.96
CA ASP A 16 9.74 9.30 44.22
C ASP A 16 8.63 8.51 43.51
N ASP A 17 7.52 8.23 44.19
CA ASP A 17 6.36 7.55 43.57
C ASP A 17 5.75 8.37 42.41
N ARG A 18 5.74 9.70 42.52
CA ARG A 18 5.29 10.58 41.43
C ARG A 18 6.26 10.55 40.25
N PHE A 19 7.57 10.60 40.50
CA PHE A 19 8.58 10.50 39.44
C PHE A 19 8.50 9.15 38.71
N ILE A 20 8.31 8.05 39.44
CA ILE A 20 8.14 6.71 38.86
C ILE A 20 6.89 6.66 37.97
N LYS A 21 5.75 7.14 38.46
CA LYS A 21 4.50 7.16 37.69
C LYS A 21 4.62 8.02 36.43
N THR A 22 5.19 9.23 36.55
CA THR A 22 5.42 10.11 35.39
C THR A 22 6.35 9.46 34.37
N GLY A 23 7.43 8.82 34.81
CA GLY A 23 8.34 8.09 33.91
C GLY A 23 7.66 6.91 33.20
N GLN A 24 6.74 6.20 33.86
CA GLN A 24 5.95 5.13 33.26
C GLN A 24 4.96 5.66 32.22
N ASP A 25 4.22 6.73 32.55
CA ASP A 25 3.24 7.36 31.66
C ASP A 25 3.93 7.95 30.42
N GLU A 26 5.08 8.62 30.60
CA GLU A 26 5.92 9.10 29.51
C GLU A 26 6.43 7.94 28.65
N GLY A 27 7.01 6.90 29.26
CA GLY A 27 7.48 5.72 28.55
C GLY A 27 6.38 5.05 27.72
N HIS A 28 5.16 4.97 28.26
CA HIS A 28 3.99 4.45 27.56
C HIS A 28 3.60 5.35 26.37
N HIS A 29 3.56 6.66 26.58
CA HIS A 29 3.20 7.62 25.54
C HIS A 29 4.22 7.62 24.40
N TYR A 30 5.51 7.67 24.70
CA TYR A 30 6.59 7.57 23.71
C TYR A 30 6.57 6.23 22.98
N GLY A 31 6.32 5.12 23.69
CA GLY A 31 6.16 3.80 23.10
C GLY A 31 5.02 3.75 22.09
N TYR A 32 3.85 4.29 22.45
CA TYR A 32 2.69 4.38 21.57
C TYR A 32 2.96 5.24 20.33
N GLN A 33 3.51 6.44 20.53
CA GLN A 33 3.84 7.35 19.42
C GLN A 33 4.84 6.70 18.45
N ARG A 34 5.87 6.02 18.97
CA ARG A 34 6.86 5.32 18.15
C ARG A 34 6.23 4.16 17.38
N GLY A 35 5.40 3.36 18.04
CA GLY A 35 4.67 2.26 17.40
C GLY A 35 3.75 2.75 16.29
N PHE A 36 2.97 3.80 16.56
CA PHE A 36 2.11 4.44 15.57
C PHE A 36 2.91 4.96 14.37
N ARG A 37 3.99 5.70 14.61
CA ARG A 37 4.84 6.24 13.54
C ARG A 37 5.43 5.14 12.66
N GLN A 38 5.93 4.06 13.26
CA GLN A 38 6.47 2.93 12.51
C GLN A 38 5.39 2.21 11.68
N GLY A 39 4.20 2.00 12.26
CA GLY A 39 3.06 1.43 11.56
C GLY A 39 2.60 2.30 10.38
N PHE A 40 2.49 3.62 10.61
CA PHE A 40 2.12 4.60 9.60
C PHE A 40 3.11 4.63 8.43
N CYS A 41 4.42 4.73 8.70
CA CYS A 41 5.44 4.73 7.66
C CYS A 41 5.37 3.44 6.81
N ARG A 42 5.26 2.26 7.43
CA ARG A 42 5.13 0.99 6.70
C ARG A 42 3.86 0.92 5.86
N GLY A 43 2.74 1.40 6.38
CA GLY A 43 1.48 1.46 5.64
C GLY A 43 1.57 2.38 4.43
N LEU A 44 2.23 3.53 4.58
CA LEU A 44 2.47 4.47 3.49
C LEU A 44 3.39 3.87 2.41
N ASP A 45 4.51 3.27 2.81
CA ASP A 45 5.44 2.62 1.87
C ASP A 45 4.73 1.53 1.07
N TYR A 46 3.93 0.68 1.74
CA TYR A 46 3.12 -0.34 1.09
C TYR A 46 2.11 0.24 0.09
N ALA A 47 1.42 1.33 0.45
CA ALA A 47 0.49 2.00 -0.47
C ALA A 47 1.23 2.55 -1.70
N LEU A 48 2.38 3.21 -1.50
CA LEU A 48 3.20 3.74 -2.59
C LEU A 48 3.69 2.65 -3.54
N GLU A 49 4.13 1.51 -3.01
CA GLU A 49 4.56 0.36 -3.82
C GLU A 49 3.41 -0.17 -4.69
N ASN A 50 2.21 -0.34 -4.13
CA ASN A 50 1.05 -0.80 -4.88
C ASN A 50 0.67 0.20 -5.98
N HIS A 51 0.63 1.50 -5.69
CA HIS A 51 0.32 2.51 -6.70
C HIS A 51 1.38 2.58 -7.80
N ARG A 52 2.66 2.37 -7.47
CA ARG A 52 3.75 2.28 -8.45
C ARG A 52 3.57 1.07 -9.37
N GLU A 53 3.27 -0.10 -8.81
CA GLU A 53 3.00 -1.31 -9.61
C GLU A 53 1.84 -1.08 -10.59
N ILE A 54 0.71 -0.54 -10.10
CA ILE A 54 -0.45 -0.25 -10.93
C ILE A 54 -0.13 0.78 -12.02
N ALA A 55 0.73 1.76 -11.74
CA ALA A 55 1.18 2.70 -12.75
C ALA A 55 1.97 2.03 -13.88
N ILE A 56 2.84 1.08 -13.55
CA ILE A 56 3.63 0.30 -14.53
C ILE A 56 2.70 -0.57 -15.39
N ILE A 57 1.76 -1.29 -14.78
CA ILE A 57 0.80 -2.14 -15.50
C ILE A 57 -0.04 -1.31 -16.49
N ALA A 58 -0.52 -0.14 -16.05
CA ALA A 58 -1.29 0.76 -16.91
C ALA A 58 -0.49 1.26 -18.12
N ALA A 59 0.78 1.66 -17.91
CA ALA A 59 1.65 2.10 -18.99
C ALA A 59 1.91 0.97 -20.00
N TYR A 60 2.14 -0.25 -19.52
CA TYR A 60 2.31 -1.42 -20.38
C TYR A 60 1.06 -1.72 -21.21
N CYS A 61 -0.12 -1.69 -20.60
CA CYS A 61 -1.38 -1.89 -21.32
C CYS A 61 -1.62 -0.82 -22.40
N ALA A 62 -1.28 0.44 -22.11
CA ALA A 62 -1.39 1.54 -23.07
C ALA A 62 -0.44 1.34 -24.27
N GLN A 63 0.78 0.87 -24.04
CA GLN A 63 1.73 0.55 -25.10
C GLN A 63 1.20 -0.56 -26.02
N LEU A 64 0.69 -1.66 -25.45
CA LEU A 64 0.11 -2.76 -26.23
C LEU A 64 -1.11 -2.35 -27.05
N LEU A 65 -1.98 -1.50 -26.48
CA LEU A 65 -3.12 -0.92 -27.21
C LEU A 65 -2.65 -0.06 -28.39
N GLY A 66 -1.60 0.74 -28.20
CA GLY A 66 -0.98 1.52 -29.27
C GLY A 66 -0.49 0.64 -30.43
N GLN A 67 0.18 -0.47 -30.10
CA GLN A 67 0.65 -1.45 -31.09
C GLN A 67 -0.52 -2.09 -31.85
N LEU A 68 -1.54 -2.59 -31.17
CA LEU A 68 -2.74 -3.18 -31.80
C LEU A 68 -3.47 -2.21 -32.75
N ASN A 69 -3.52 -0.93 -32.39
CA ASN A 69 -4.11 0.08 -33.26
C ASN A 69 -3.25 0.37 -34.50
N SER A 70 -1.91 0.27 -34.37
CA SER A 70 -0.98 0.51 -35.47
C SER A 70 -0.88 -0.64 -36.48
N THR A 71 -1.07 -1.89 -36.04
CA THR A 71 -0.96 -3.09 -36.89
C THR A 71 -2.25 -3.44 -37.62
N ASN A 72 -3.34 -2.66 -37.43
CA ASN A 72 -4.69 -3.00 -37.89
C ASN A 72 -5.17 -4.39 -37.41
N ASP A 73 -4.52 -4.94 -36.38
CA ASP A 73 -4.84 -6.24 -35.83
C ASP A 73 -6.06 -6.13 -34.93
N SER A 74 -7.10 -6.86 -35.31
CA SER A 74 -8.45 -6.66 -34.80
C SER A 74 -8.81 -7.63 -33.68
N ASN A 75 -7.86 -8.18 -32.92
CA ASN A 75 -8.20 -9.11 -31.84
C ASN A 75 -9.08 -8.41 -30.77
N PRO A 76 -10.42 -8.60 -30.82
CA PRO A 76 -11.33 -7.80 -30.03
C PRO A 76 -11.32 -8.26 -28.57
N ARG A 77 -10.93 -9.53 -28.32
CA ARG A 77 -10.80 -10.10 -26.98
C ARG A 77 -9.60 -9.49 -26.26
N GLN A 78 -8.45 -9.41 -26.92
CA GLN A 78 -7.25 -8.77 -26.36
C GLN A 78 -7.48 -7.28 -26.09
N ARG A 79 -8.13 -6.57 -27.03
CA ARG A 79 -8.47 -5.16 -26.86
C ARG A 79 -9.42 -4.92 -25.67
N ARG A 80 -10.46 -5.76 -25.51
CA ARG A 80 -11.36 -5.70 -24.34
C ARG A 80 -10.63 -5.95 -23.03
N LEU A 81 -9.72 -6.93 -23.00
CA LEU A 81 -8.92 -7.23 -21.81
C LEU A 81 -8.03 -6.04 -21.42
N LEU A 82 -7.28 -5.48 -22.37
CA LEU A 82 -6.40 -4.33 -22.14
C LEU A 82 -7.17 -3.09 -21.68
N ASN A 83 -8.32 -2.80 -22.30
CA ASN A 83 -9.19 -1.70 -21.88
C ASN A 83 -9.73 -1.93 -20.46
N GLY A 84 -10.16 -3.16 -20.13
CA GLY A 84 -10.66 -3.51 -18.80
C GLY A 84 -9.59 -3.36 -17.71
N ILE A 85 -8.34 -3.77 -17.99
CA ILE A 85 -7.22 -3.56 -17.06
C ILE A 85 -6.93 -2.07 -16.91
N THR A 86 -6.88 -1.31 -18.01
CA THR A 86 -6.61 0.13 -18.00
C THR A 86 -7.63 0.89 -17.17
N GLU A 87 -8.92 0.61 -17.35
CA GLU A 87 -9.99 1.24 -16.56
C GLU A 87 -9.89 0.87 -15.08
N SER A 88 -9.61 -0.39 -14.77
CA SER A 88 -9.41 -0.84 -13.39
C SER A 88 -8.21 -0.14 -12.72
N CYS A 89 -7.12 0.07 -13.46
CA CYS A 89 -5.96 0.82 -12.98
C CYS A 89 -6.30 2.29 -12.73
N ARG A 90 -7.16 2.89 -13.56
CA ARG A 90 -7.65 4.26 -13.38
C ARG A 90 -8.50 4.39 -12.13
N GLU A 91 -9.46 3.47 -11.93
CA GLU A 91 -10.29 3.40 -10.73
C GLU A 91 -9.42 3.25 -9.47
N PHE A 92 -8.45 2.34 -9.50
CA PHE A 92 -7.57 2.09 -8.36
C PHE A 92 -6.79 3.32 -7.90
N ARG A 93 -6.33 4.18 -8.84
CA ARG A 93 -5.62 5.42 -8.50
C ARG A 93 -6.48 6.43 -7.72
N THR A 94 -7.79 6.29 -7.77
CA THR A 94 -8.72 7.15 -7.02
C THR A 94 -9.13 6.57 -5.67
N LEU A 95 -8.75 5.32 -5.37
CA LEU A 95 -9.09 4.66 -4.12
C LEU A 95 -8.07 4.98 -3.03
N LEU A 96 -8.58 5.12 -1.81
CA LEU A 96 -7.75 5.16 -0.62
C LEU A 96 -7.43 3.71 -0.16
N PRO A 97 -6.25 3.46 0.44
CA PRO A 97 -5.84 2.11 0.88
C PRO A 97 -6.78 1.43 1.87
N ASP A 98 -7.55 2.19 2.63
CA ASP A 98 -8.54 1.73 3.62
C ASP A 98 -9.91 1.41 2.99
N ALA A 99 -10.12 1.73 1.72
CA ALA A 99 -11.38 1.46 1.03
C ALA A 99 -11.60 -0.06 0.91
N PRO A 100 -12.81 -0.59 1.19
CA PRO A 100 -13.09 -2.03 1.13
C PRO A 100 -12.73 -2.68 -0.21
N ARG A 101 -12.91 -1.93 -1.31
CA ARG A 101 -12.63 -2.40 -2.68
C ARG A 101 -11.15 -2.31 -3.08
N TYR A 102 -10.28 -1.71 -2.27
CA TYR A 102 -8.88 -1.50 -2.61
C TYR A 102 -8.15 -2.82 -2.86
N ALA A 103 -8.24 -3.75 -1.90
CA ALA A 103 -7.60 -5.07 -1.99
C ALA A 103 -8.19 -5.93 -3.12
N GLU A 104 -9.51 -5.90 -3.29
CA GLU A 104 -10.22 -6.64 -4.34
C GLU A 104 -9.81 -6.16 -5.74
N LEU A 105 -9.77 -4.85 -5.95
CA LEU A 105 -9.42 -4.27 -7.23
C LEU A 105 -7.94 -4.49 -7.55
N LEU A 106 -7.05 -4.36 -6.57
CA LEU A 106 -5.62 -4.69 -6.71
C LEU A 106 -5.41 -6.15 -7.14
N ALA A 107 -6.06 -7.09 -6.45
CA ALA A 107 -5.98 -8.51 -6.78
C ALA A 107 -6.53 -8.79 -8.19
N SER A 108 -7.64 -8.17 -8.55
CA SER A 108 -8.26 -8.30 -9.87
C SER A 108 -7.38 -7.75 -11.00
N ILE A 109 -6.69 -6.63 -10.78
CA ILE A 109 -5.73 -6.09 -11.76
C ILE A 109 -4.56 -7.05 -11.93
N ARG A 110 -3.95 -7.50 -10.82
CA ARG A 110 -2.83 -8.45 -10.85
C ARG A 110 -3.18 -9.76 -11.57
N ALA A 111 -4.35 -10.35 -11.27
CA ALA A 111 -4.81 -11.57 -11.91
C ALA A 111 -4.98 -11.40 -13.44
N ARG A 112 -5.58 -10.28 -13.87
CA ARG A 112 -5.76 -9.99 -15.31
C ARG A 112 -4.44 -9.68 -16.01
N HIS A 113 -3.52 -8.98 -15.34
CA HIS A 113 -2.17 -8.75 -15.85
C HIS A 113 -1.39 -10.07 -15.98
N GLN A 114 -1.49 -10.96 -14.99
CA GLN A 114 -0.89 -12.30 -15.07
C GLN A 114 -1.49 -13.13 -16.19
N HIS A 115 -2.80 -13.04 -16.45
CA HIS A 115 -3.40 -13.69 -17.61
C HIS A 115 -2.86 -13.12 -18.93
N LEU A 116 -2.58 -11.81 -18.99
CA LEU A 116 -2.00 -11.16 -20.16
C LEU A 116 -0.55 -11.62 -20.42
N THR A 117 0.29 -11.66 -19.38
CA THR A 117 1.70 -12.04 -19.49
C THR A 117 1.93 -13.54 -19.50
N GLY A 118 1.16 -14.30 -18.72
CA GLY A 118 1.20 -15.75 -18.64
C GLY A 118 0.65 -16.46 -19.88
N ALA A 119 -0.32 -15.85 -20.59
CA ALA A 119 -0.70 -16.32 -21.92
C ALA A 119 0.36 -15.99 -23.00
N GLY A 120 1.22 -15.00 -22.73
CA GLY A 120 2.28 -14.54 -23.64
C GLY A 120 3.43 -15.54 -23.83
N ASN A 121 3.70 -16.42 -22.86
CA ASN A 121 4.74 -17.45 -23.01
C ASN A 121 4.38 -18.56 -24.01
N ASN A 122 3.10 -18.71 -24.39
CA ASN A 122 2.71 -19.71 -25.40
C ASN A 122 2.50 -19.12 -26.80
N THR A 123 2.66 -17.80 -27.00
CA THR A 123 2.42 -17.19 -28.32
C THR A 123 3.44 -16.15 -28.78
N ILE A 124 4.27 -15.58 -27.90
CA ILE A 124 5.26 -14.56 -28.31
C ILE A 124 6.62 -15.18 -28.68
N GLU A 125 6.95 -16.37 -28.19
CA GLU A 125 8.21 -17.06 -28.57
C GLU A 125 8.16 -17.67 -29.99
N ALA A 126 6.97 -17.92 -30.54
CA ALA A 126 6.86 -18.51 -31.89
C ALA A 126 7.09 -17.51 -33.04
N SER A 127 7.11 -16.20 -32.76
CA SER A 127 7.22 -15.15 -33.80
C SER A 127 8.57 -14.44 -33.84
N ASN A 128 9.44 -14.64 -32.83
CA ASN A 128 10.71 -13.90 -32.70
C ASN A 128 11.97 -14.79 -32.81
N LEU A 129 11.84 -16.01 -33.33
CA LEU A 129 12.97 -16.86 -33.72
C LEU A 129 12.91 -17.16 -35.21
N ASN A 130 13.10 -16.13 -36.03
CA ASN A 130 13.63 -16.26 -37.38
C ASN A 130 14.53 -15.03 -37.61
N PHE A 131 15.76 -15.14 -37.12
CA PHE A 131 16.90 -14.45 -37.72
C PHE A 131 17.39 -15.28 -38.90
#